data_AF-A0A1Z2LDW9-F1
#
_entry.id   AF-A0A1Z2LDW9-F1
#
_cell.length_a   1.000
_cell.length_b   1.000
_cell.length_c   1.000
_cell.angle_alpha   90.00
_cell.angle_beta   90.00
_cell.angle_gamma   90.00
#
_symmetry.space_group_name_H-M   'P 1'
#
loop_
_entity.id
_entity.type
_entity.pdbx_description
1 polymer ?
#
loop_
_entity_poly.entity_id
_entity_poly.type
_entity_poly.pdbx_seq_one_letter_code
_entity_poly.pdbx_strand_id
1 'polypeptide(L)'
;MGAQVAGIEREPAEVRIPRMALDAMAAALSVQTVAMRTWPDGIEWTYPMGTWEQPHLEVALMPGGDEVWLRMSTDRSSVVVWTIQQWWDFAGELPGTTPPG
;
A
#
# COMPACT_ATOMS: atom_id res chain seq x y z
N MET A 1 23.91 -19.81 20.05
CA MET A 1 23.27 -18.48 20.15
C MET A 1 22.79 -18.12 18.75
N GLY A 2 21.55 -18.47 18.41
CA GLY A 2 20.91 -18.08 17.17
C GLY A 2 19.90 -17.00 17.50
N ALA A 3 20.09 -15.78 16.98
CA ALA A 3 19.11 -14.72 17.10
C ALA A 3 17.88 -15.14 16.29
N GLN A 4 16.80 -15.48 17.00
CA GLN A 4 15.49 -15.67 16.42
C GLN A 4 15.06 -14.31 15.89
N VAL A 5 15.21 -14.11 14.57
CA VAL A 5 14.52 -13.03 13.87
C VAL A 5 13.06 -13.33 14.12
N ALA A 6 12.42 -12.53 14.98
CA ALA A 6 10.99 -12.58 15.20
C ALA A 6 10.35 -12.28 13.85
N GLY A 7 10.07 -13.35 13.11
CA GLY A 7 9.22 -13.31 11.95
C GLY A 7 7.96 -12.62 12.40
N ILE A 8 7.65 -11.51 11.78
CA ILE A 8 6.32 -10.95 11.82
C ILE A 8 5.50 -12.00 11.07
N GLU A 9 5.11 -13.07 11.76
CA GLU A 9 4.09 -14.01 11.30
C GLU A 9 2.80 -13.21 11.29
N ARG A 10 2.66 -12.34 10.27
CA ARG A 10 1.38 -11.75 9.93
C ARG A 10 0.58 -12.90 9.39
N GLU A 11 -0.23 -13.50 10.26
CA GLU A 11 -1.45 -14.16 9.83
C GLU A 11 -2.05 -13.26 8.73
N PRO A 12 -2.39 -13.80 7.55
CA PRO A 12 -3.18 -13.05 6.60
C PRO A 12 -4.55 -12.89 7.25
N ALA A 13 -4.68 -11.94 8.18
CA ALA A 13 -5.94 -11.32 8.47
C ALA A 13 -6.51 -11.04 7.08
N GLU A 14 -7.69 -11.59 6.79
CA GLU A 14 -8.43 -11.30 5.56
C GLU A 14 -8.78 -9.81 5.56
N VAL A 15 -7.76 -8.96 5.39
CA VAL A 15 -7.88 -7.55 5.19
C VAL A 15 -8.38 -7.43 3.77
N ARG A 16 -9.70 -7.47 3.68
CA ARG A 16 -10.43 -7.29 2.44
C ARG A 16 -10.38 -5.80 2.11
N ILE A 17 -9.25 -5.35 1.56
CA ILE A 17 -9.15 -3.98 1.03
C ILE A 17 -10.27 -3.83 0.00
N PRO A 18 -11.23 -2.92 0.21
CA PRO A 18 -12.34 -2.78 -0.70
C PRO A 18 -11.84 -2.27 -2.04
N ARG A 19 -12.33 -2.85 -3.14
CA ARG A 19 -11.88 -2.51 -4.49
C ARG A 19 -11.96 -0.99 -4.78
N MET A 20 -12.99 -0.31 -4.26
CA MET A 20 -13.12 1.15 -4.37
C MET A 20 -11.92 1.93 -3.79
N ALA A 21 -11.29 1.44 -2.72
CA ALA A 21 -10.14 2.10 -2.11
C ALA A 21 -8.86 1.88 -2.96
N LEU A 22 -8.74 0.71 -3.59
CA LEU A 22 -7.70 0.44 -4.59
C LEU A 22 -7.89 1.34 -5.81
N ASP A 23 -9.10 1.44 -6.37
CA ASP A 23 -9.38 2.28 -7.54
C ASP A 23 -9.18 3.79 -7.23
N ALA A 24 -9.50 4.24 -6.02
CA ALA A 24 -9.22 5.61 -5.59
C ALA A 24 -7.72 5.90 -5.49
N MET A 25 -6.94 4.95 -4.94
CA MET A 25 -5.48 5.05 -4.91
C MET A 25 -4.88 5.04 -6.32
N ALA A 26 -5.41 4.19 -7.19
CA ALA A 26 -5.01 4.14 -8.59
C ALA A 26 -5.19 5.48 -9.30
N ALA A 27 -6.39 6.07 -9.17
CA ALA A 27 -6.69 7.37 -9.76
C ALA A 27 -5.74 8.45 -9.24
N ALA A 28 -5.46 8.43 -7.93
CA ALA A 28 -4.53 9.36 -7.30
C ALA A 28 -3.09 9.20 -7.83
N LEU A 29 -2.61 7.96 -8.02
CA LEU A 29 -1.30 7.67 -8.61
C LEU A 29 -1.21 8.13 -10.07
N SER A 30 -2.22 7.84 -10.90
CA SER A 30 -2.26 8.23 -12.33
C SER A 30 -2.14 9.74 -12.53
N VAL A 31 -2.69 10.54 -11.61
CA VAL A 31 -2.61 12.02 -11.66
C VAL A 31 -1.58 12.61 -10.69
N GLN A 32 -0.74 11.78 -10.07
CA GLN A 32 0.31 12.17 -9.11
C GLN A 32 -0.22 13.01 -7.92
N THR A 33 -1.44 12.74 -7.47
CA THR A 33 -2.10 13.43 -6.34
C THR A 33 -2.09 12.56 -5.08
N VAL A 34 -0.90 12.20 -4.63
CA VAL A 34 -0.70 11.44 -3.39
C VAL A 34 0.04 12.27 -2.35
N ALA A 35 -0.24 12.01 -1.08
CA ALA A 35 0.46 12.57 0.06
C ALA A 35 1.24 11.47 0.79
N MET A 36 2.34 11.85 1.41
CA MET A 36 3.24 10.94 2.13
C MET A 36 3.25 11.30 3.60
N ARG A 37 3.29 10.29 4.47
CA ARG A 37 3.41 10.47 5.92
C ARG A 37 4.23 9.36 6.54
N THR A 38 5.27 9.74 7.26
CA THR A 38 6.04 8.84 8.11
C THR A 38 5.33 8.63 9.45
N TRP A 39 5.18 7.38 9.84
CA TRP A 39 4.58 6.99 11.13
C TRP A 39 5.66 6.67 12.18
N PRO A 40 5.31 6.53 13.47
CA PRO A 40 6.28 6.23 14.53
C PRO A 40 7.05 4.91 14.33
N ASP A 41 6.50 3.99 13.53
CA ASP A 41 7.18 2.77 13.07
C ASP A 41 8.31 3.04 12.07
N GLY A 42 8.48 4.29 11.61
CA GLY A 42 9.53 4.71 10.69
C GLY A 42 9.22 4.44 9.22
N ILE A 43 8.08 3.81 8.90
CA ILE A 43 7.67 3.53 7.52
C ILE A 43 6.96 4.76 6.96
N GLU A 44 7.29 5.09 5.72
CA GLU A 44 6.61 6.12 4.95
C GLU A 44 5.43 5.51 4.20
N TRP A 45 4.23 6.04 4.48
CA TRP A 45 2.99 5.61 3.86
C TRP A 45 2.47 6.68 2.92
N THR A 46 2.06 6.26 1.74
CA THR A 46 1.47 7.06 0.67
C THR A 46 -0.05 6.87 0.65
N TYR A 47 -0.82 7.94 0.46
CA TYR A 47 -2.27 7.89 0.39
C TYR A 47 -2.83 8.97 -0.57
N PRO A 48 -4.08 8.85 -1.07
CA PRO A 48 -4.68 9.85 -1.93
C PRO A 48 -4.80 11.21 -1.24
N MET A 49 -4.29 12.28 -1.87
CA MET A 49 -4.33 13.61 -1.30
C MET A 49 -5.78 14.07 -1.10
N GLY A 50 -6.07 14.76 0.01
CA GLY A 50 -7.41 15.26 0.34
C GLY A 50 -8.36 14.22 0.96
N THR A 51 -7.92 12.97 1.14
CA THR A 51 -8.74 11.91 1.76
C THR A 51 -8.47 11.71 3.25
N TRP A 52 -7.64 12.55 3.89
CA TRP A 52 -7.19 12.37 5.27
C TRP A 52 -8.34 12.16 6.28
N GLU A 53 -9.42 12.91 6.13
CA GLU A 53 -10.59 12.84 7.03
C GLU A 53 -11.58 11.72 6.66
N GLN A 54 -11.31 10.98 5.59
CA GLN A 54 -12.18 9.93 5.05
C GLN A 54 -11.47 8.57 5.11
N PRO A 55 -12.20 7.45 5.11
CA PRO A 55 -11.60 6.14 4.93
C PRO A 55 -10.84 6.05 3.59
N HIS A 56 -9.53 5.89 3.66
CA HIS A 56 -8.63 5.75 2.52
C HIS A 56 -7.64 4.61 2.68
N LEU A 57 -7.08 4.17 1.55
CA LEU A 57 -5.97 3.22 1.47
C LEU A 57 -4.64 3.94 1.72
N GLU A 58 -3.78 3.32 2.51
CA GLU A 58 -2.40 3.71 2.73
C GLU A 58 -1.49 2.61 2.14
N VAL A 59 -0.47 3.01 1.38
CA VAL A 59 0.47 2.11 0.70
C VAL A 59 1.91 2.48 1.06
N ALA A 60 2.74 1.50 1.40
CA ALA A 60 4.16 1.68 1.66
C ALA A 60 4.99 0.71 0.81
N LEU A 61 6.01 1.23 0.12
CA LEU A 61 7.03 0.42 -0.53
C LEU A 61 8.10 0.08 0.49
N MET A 62 8.32 -1.21 0.75
CA MET A 62 9.26 -1.62 1.78
C MET A 62 10.72 -1.47 1.32
N PRO A 63 11.65 -1.17 2.24
CA PRO A 63 13.07 -1.17 1.96
C PRO A 63 13.50 -2.54 1.41
N GLY A 64 14.12 -2.54 0.24
CA GLY A 64 14.42 -3.74 -0.55
C GLY A 64 13.65 -3.76 -1.88
N GLY A 65 12.46 -3.16 -1.93
CA GLY A 65 11.69 -2.99 -3.17
C GLY A 65 10.92 -4.23 -3.62
N ASP A 66 10.99 -5.34 -2.88
CA ASP A 66 10.30 -6.59 -3.21
C ASP A 66 8.86 -6.66 -2.67
N GLU A 67 8.52 -5.83 -1.68
CA GLU A 67 7.24 -5.88 -0.98
C GLU A 67 6.54 -4.51 -0.97
N VAL A 68 5.24 -4.54 -1.18
CA VAL A 68 4.34 -3.40 -1.04
C VAL A 68 3.32 -3.72 0.04
N TRP A 69 3.28 -2.88 1.06
CA TRP A 69 2.37 -3.02 2.17
C TRP A 69 1.15 -2.13 1.96
N LEU A 70 -0.05 -2.67 2.20
CA LEU A 70 -1.31 -1.97 2.06
C LEU A 70 -2.11 -2.09 3.35
N ARG A 71 -2.77 -1.00 3.75
CA ARG A 71 -3.69 -1.01 4.89
C ARG A 71 -4.78 0.04 4.75
N MET A 72 -5.87 -0.13 5.46
CA MET A 72 -6.90 0.91 5.56
C MET A 72 -6.53 1.90 6.66
N SER A 73 -6.75 3.18 6.44
CA SER A 73 -6.64 4.22 7.48
C SER A 73 -7.58 3.98 8.68
N THR A 74 -8.69 3.27 8.48
CA THR A 74 -9.63 2.87 9.54
C THR A 74 -9.14 1.68 10.37
N ASP A 75 -8.15 0.95 9.88
CA ASP A 75 -7.53 -0.18 10.58
C ASP A 75 -6.04 -0.29 10.22
N ARG A 76 -5.21 0.52 10.90
CA ARG A 76 -3.76 0.58 10.64
C ARG A 76 -2.97 -0.58 11.25
N SER A 77 -3.61 -1.39 12.09
CA SER A 77 -3.00 -2.54 12.75
C SER A 77 -2.91 -3.75 11.82
N SER A 78 -3.79 -3.85 10.82
CA SER A 78 -3.81 -4.96 9.87
C SER A 78 -3.22 -4.54 8.52
N VAL A 79 -2.22 -5.30 8.05
CA VAL A 79 -1.48 -4.98 6.82
C VAL A 79 -1.57 -6.15 5.86
N VAL A 80 -2.01 -5.87 4.63
CA VAL A 80 -1.84 -6.75 3.48
C VAL A 80 -0.44 -6.57 2.92
N VAL A 81 0.23 -7.67 2.62
CA VAL A 81 1.51 -7.65 1.91
C VAL A 81 1.27 -8.15 0.50
N TRP A 82 1.62 -7.34 -0.48
CA TRP A 82 1.73 -7.73 -1.88
C TRP A 82 3.20 -7.82 -2.26
N THR A 83 3.52 -8.74 -3.17
CA THR A 83 4.80 -8.69 -3.86
C THR A 83 4.84 -7.48 -4.79
N ILE A 84 6.04 -7.00 -5.09
CA ILE A 84 6.22 -5.94 -6.07
C ILE A 84 5.64 -6.32 -7.44
N GLN A 85 5.62 -7.62 -7.80
CA GLN A 85 4.98 -8.09 -9.02
C GLN A 85 3.46 -7.95 -8.98
N GLN A 86 2.81 -8.30 -7.87
CA GLN A 86 1.36 -8.08 -7.70
C GLN A 86 1.02 -6.59 -7.72
N TRP A 87 1.88 -5.76 -7.13
CA TRP A 87 1.75 -4.31 -7.22
C TRP A 87 1.91 -3.79 -8.65
N TRP A 88 2.86 -4.30 -9.44
CA TRP A 88 3.04 -3.90 -10.84
C TRP A 88 1.90 -4.35 -11.74
N ASP A 89 1.38 -5.57 -11.53
CA ASP A 89 0.19 -6.07 -12.22
C ASP A 89 -0.99 -5.13 -11.97
N PHE A 90 -1.26 -4.82 -10.69
CA PHE A 90 -2.25 -3.82 -10.32
C PHE A 90 -1.96 -2.44 -10.92
N ALA A 91 -0.73 -1.95 -10.83
CA ALA A 91 -0.34 -0.63 -11.32
C ALA A 91 -0.44 -0.52 -12.85
N GLY A 92 -0.21 -1.61 -13.59
CA GLY A 92 -0.33 -1.67 -15.04
C GLY A 92 -1.79 -1.72 -15.54
N GLU A 93 -2.72 -2.14 -14.68
CA GLU A 93 -4.16 -2.12 -14.95
C GLU A 93 -4.83 -0.75 -14.66
N LEU A 94 -4.08 0.23 -14.15
CA LEU A 94 -4.66 1.51 -13.78
C LEU A 94 -5.03 2.34 -15.02
N PRO A 95 -6.22 2.96 -15.04
CA PRO A 95 -6.61 3.82 -16.15
C PRO A 95 -5.63 5.01 -16.24
N GLY A 96 -4.75 4.99 -17.24
CA GLY A 96 -3.73 6.00 -17.48
C GLY A 96 -2.30 5.47 -17.63
N THR A 97 -2.02 4.22 -17.27
CA THR A 97 -0.70 3.61 -17.50
C THR A 97 -0.64 3.01 -18.90
N THR A 98 -0.51 3.87 -19.92
CA THR A 98 -0.11 3.40 -21.24
C THR A 98 1.28 2.75 -21.10
N PRO A 99 1.44 1.45 -21.41
CA PRO A 99 2.77 0.85 -21.42
C PRO A 99 3.63 1.57 -22.46
N PRO A 100 4.91 1.91 -22.17
CA PRO A 100 5.79 2.42 -23.21
C PRO A 100 6.00 1.32 -24.25
N GLY A 101 5.47 1.55 -25.45
CA GLY A 101 5.80 0.77 -26.64
C GLY A 101 7.18 1.14 -27.19
#